data_AF-A0A9D7H5P6-F1
#
_entry.id   AF-A0A9D7H5P6-F1
#
_cell.length_a   1.000
_cell.length_b   1.000
_cell.length_c   1.000
_cell.angle_alpha   90.00
_cell.angle_beta   90.00
_cell.angle_gamma   90.00
#
_symmetry.space_group_name_H-M   'P 1'
#
loop_
_entity.id
_entity.type
_entity.pdbx_description
1 polymer ?
#
loop_
_entity_poly.entity_id
_entity_poly.type
_entity_poly.pdbx_seq_one_letter_code
_entity_poly.pdbx_strand_id
1 'polypeptide(L)'
;MPSVVVIGALVAGLVACSGGGPEESVFAPAPERQAESGPAASFDPGATQGPKCEMAAVDAFKPAVAKPAKLAQNACSAAELSGFFDACLAGAVDQRKCDDFKAAHGKCAACVESTEADAQQGPIVWRANRAYFTVNIPGCIAAVANDMAPTGCGYAYEAALQCQRAACSSCIGGGTVSFQPFSDCQKSAAGSVCKSAVSEQLSACGNIKVGAPGGDCLPPSGSSAPKDAYLVVAPKFCGPG
;
A
#
# COMPACT_ATOMS: atom_id res chain seq x y z
N MET A 1 -69.47 -12.29 15.39
CA MET A 1 -68.96 -11.79 14.10
C MET A 1 -67.73 -12.63 13.76
N PRO A 2 -67.78 -13.50 12.74
CA PRO A 2 -66.70 -14.44 12.44
C PRO A 2 -65.59 -13.73 11.65
N SER A 3 -64.36 -13.82 12.13
CA SER A 3 -63.17 -13.35 11.41
C SER A 3 -62.75 -14.39 10.38
N VAL A 4 -62.82 -14.01 9.11
CA VAL A 4 -62.35 -14.81 7.97
C VAL A 4 -60.83 -14.69 7.87
N VAL A 5 -60.11 -15.81 7.97
CA VAL A 5 -58.67 -15.90 7.72
C VAL A 5 -58.46 -16.26 6.25
N VAL A 6 -57.86 -15.35 5.48
CA VAL A 6 -57.46 -15.59 4.09
C VAL A 6 -56.04 -16.16 4.08
N ILE A 7 -55.93 -17.45 3.74
CA ILE A 7 -54.65 -18.12 3.50
C ILE A 7 -54.28 -17.90 2.03
N GLY A 8 -53.35 -16.98 1.78
CA GLY A 8 -52.76 -16.77 0.45
C GLY A 8 -51.66 -17.80 0.20
N ALA A 9 -51.94 -18.76 -0.67
CA ALA A 9 -50.95 -19.70 -1.19
C ALA A 9 -50.04 -18.98 -2.20
N LEU A 10 -48.77 -18.77 -1.82
CA LEU A 10 -47.75 -18.27 -2.74
C LEU A 10 -47.16 -19.46 -3.50
N VAL A 11 -47.51 -19.56 -4.79
CA VAL A 11 -46.94 -20.54 -5.71
C VAL A 11 -45.53 -20.10 -6.07
N ALA A 12 -44.53 -20.83 -5.57
CA ALA A 12 -43.14 -20.69 -5.98
C ALA A 12 -42.96 -21.21 -7.42
N GLY A 13 -42.90 -20.28 -8.37
CA GLY A 13 -42.43 -20.58 -9.73
C GLY A 13 -40.92 -20.73 -9.74
N LEU A 14 -40.44 -21.97 -9.84
CA LEU A 14 -39.05 -22.29 -10.19
C LEU A 14 -38.81 -21.88 -11.65
N VAL A 15 -38.24 -20.69 -11.85
CA VAL A 15 -37.62 -20.33 -13.13
C VAL A 15 -36.22 -20.91 -13.12
N ALA A 16 -36.05 -22.03 -13.84
CA ALA A 16 -34.76 -22.61 -14.15
C ALA A 16 -34.07 -21.76 -15.23
N CYS A 17 -33.27 -20.78 -14.81
CA CYS A 17 -32.29 -20.13 -15.68
C CYS A 17 -31.01 -20.99 -15.72
N SER A 18 -30.96 -21.90 -16.68
CA SER A 18 -29.73 -22.56 -17.10
C SER A 18 -28.85 -21.56 -17.87
N GLY A 19 -28.11 -20.73 -17.12
CA GLY A 19 -27.08 -19.84 -17.63
C GLY A 19 -25.80 -20.10 -16.87
N GLY A 20 -25.05 -21.12 -17.28
CA GLY A 20 -23.72 -21.41 -16.76
C GLY A 20 -22.73 -20.33 -17.18
N GLY A 21 -22.59 -19.30 -16.36
CA GLY A 21 -21.38 -18.49 -16.26
C GLY A 21 -20.65 -18.88 -14.98
N PRO A 22 -19.31 -18.79 -14.92
CA PRO A 22 -18.61 -18.95 -13.65
C PRO A 22 -19.15 -17.88 -12.70
N GLU A 23 -19.78 -18.31 -11.62
CA GLU A 23 -20.05 -17.43 -10.49
C GLU A 23 -18.70 -16.98 -9.95
N GLU A 24 -18.26 -15.79 -10.38
CA GLU A 24 -17.20 -15.04 -9.73
C GLU A 24 -17.60 -14.90 -8.27
N SER A 25 -16.90 -15.65 -7.41
CA SER A 25 -16.96 -15.49 -5.97
C SER A 25 -16.85 -13.99 -5.64
N VAL A 26 -17.87 -13.44 -4.98
CA VAL A 26 -17.93 -12.04 -4.53
C VAL A 26 -16.87 -11.73 -3.45
N PHE A 27 -16.01 -12.70 -3.13
CA PHE A 27 -14.65 -12.44 -2.73
C PHE A 27 -13.83 -12.07 -3.97
N ALA A 28 -14.01 -10.83 -4.45
CA ALA A 28 -12.98 -10.21 -5.26
C ALA A 28 -11.66 -10.42 -4.51
N PRO A 29 -10.59 -10.97 -5.16
CA PRO A 29 -9.29 -11.00 -4.52
C PRO A 29 -9.02 -9.61 -3.99
N ALA A 30 -8.49 -9.52 -2.76
CA ALA A 30 -8.13 -8.25 -2.14
C ALA A 30 -7.54 -7.35 -3.23
N PRO A 31 -8.16 -6.19 -3.50
CA PRO A 31 -7.94 -5.47 -4.76
C PRO A 31 -6.43 -5.33 -4.98
N GLU A 32 -5.96 -5.53 -6.20
CA GLU A 32 -4.55 -5.53 -6.65
C GLU A 32 -3.83 -4.17 -6.39
N ARG A 33 -3.86 -3.69 -5.15
CA ARG A 33 -3.42 -2.37 -4.69
C ARG A 33 -2.04 -2.48 -4.07
N GLN A 34 -1.06 -2.91 -4.85
CA GLN A 34 0.33 -2.65 -4.50
C GLN A 34 0.84 -1.49 -5.34
N ALA A 35 0.54 -0.28 -4.89
CA ALA A 35 1.33 0.88 -5.25
C ALA A 35 2.62 0.89 -4.40
N GLU A 36 3.37 -0.21 -4.40
CA GLU A 36 4.74 -0.20 -3.90
C GLU A 36 5.62 0.27 -5.06
N SER A 37 5.79 1.60 -5.13
CA SER A 37 7.03 2.36 -5.41
C SER A 37 8.13 1.73 -6.30
N GLY A 38 8.58 2.48 -7.31
CA GLY A 38 9.60 2.06 -8.28
C GLY A 38 11.06 2.06 -7.77
N PRO A 39 12.01 1.55 -8.58
CA PRO A 39 13.43 1.50 -8.24
C PRO A 39 14.10 2.88 -8.36
N ALA A 40 15.13 3.13 -7.54
CA ALA A 40 15.94 4.35 -7.60
C ALA A 40 17.11 4.29 -8.62
N ALA A 41 17.32 3.16 -9.31
CA ALA A 41 18.52 2.93 -10.15
C ALA A 41 18.19 2.58 -11.61
N SER A 42 19.07 3.02 -12.52
CA SER A 42 19.03 2.80 -13.96
C SER A 42 19.15 1.31 -14.36
N PHE A 43 18.40 0.91 -15.39
CA PHE A 43 18.34 -0.46 -15.91
C PHE A 43 19.35 -0.68 -17.05
N ASP A 44 19.99 -1.85 -17.07
CA ASP A 44 20.77 -2.37 -18.22
C ASP A 44 20.00 -3.56 -18.86
N PRO A 45 19.57 -3.45 -20.14
CA PRO A 45 18.79 -4.50 -20.81
C PRO A 45 19.61 -5.75 -21.22
N GLY A 46 20.91 -5.82 -20.92
CA GLY A 46 21.80 -6.92 -21.31
C GLY A 46 22.00 -8.04 -20.29
N ALA A 47 21.41 -7.97 -19.09
CA ALA A 47 21.72 -8.92 -18.02
C ALA A 47 21.01 -10.28 -18.19
N THR A 48 21.79 -11.37 -18.25
CA THR A 48 21.32 -12.77 -18.15
C THR A 48 20.38 -12.95 -16.96
N GLN A 49 19.29 -13.72 -17.14
CA GLN A 49 18.27 -14.01 -16.12
C GLN A 49 18.93 -14.18 -14.74
N GLY A 50 18.78 -13.14 -13.90
CA GLY A 50 19.30 -13.15 -12.55
C GLY A 50 18.72 -14.32 -11.74
N PRO A 51 19.31 -14.62 -10.57
CA PRO A 51 18.77 -15.63 -9.67
C PRO A 51 17.27 -15.41 -9.48
N LYS A 52 16.50 -16.50 -9.62
CA LYS A 52 15.04 -16.44 -9.44
C LYS A 52 14.77 -15.94 -8.02
N CYS A 53 13.92 -14.91 -7.93
CA CYS A 53 13.40 -14.41 -6.68
C CYS A 53 12.60 -15.54 -6.00
N GLU A 54 13.16 -16.10 -4.92
CA GLU A 54 12.52 -17.14 -4.12
C GLU A 54 11.97 -16.54 -2.83
N MET A 55 10.70 -16.84 -2.53
CA MET A 55 10.06 -16.44 -1.28
C MET A 55 10.73 -17.13 -0.10
N ALA A 56 11.15 -16.35 0.89
CA ALA A 56 11.60 -16.84 2.18
C ALA A 56 10.42 -17.35 3.03
N ALA A 57 10.68 -18.34 3.87
CA ALA A 57 9.75 -18.77 4.89
C ALA A 57 9.59 -17.67 5.96
N VAL A 58 8.37 -17.49 6.47
CA VAL A 58 8.01 -16.42 7.44
C VAL A 58 7.51 -16.98 8.76
N ASP A 59 7.79 -18.24 9.09
CA ASP A 59 7.27 -18.89 10.31
C ASP A 59 7.75 -18.21 11.61
N ALA A 60 8.93 -17.59 11.56
CA ALA A 60 9.50 -16.83 12.68
C ALA A 60 9.27 -15.31 12.57
N PHE A 61 8.56 -14.86 11.52
CA PHE A 61 8.31 -13.44 11.32
C PHE A 61 7.36 -12.91 12.39
N LYS A 62 7.74 -11.78 12.99
CA LYS A 62 6.89 -11.01 13.90
C LYS A 62 6.82 -9.58 13.37
N PRO A 63 5.63 -9.04 13.10
CA PRO A 63 5.49 -7.65 12.74
C PRO A 63 6.13 -6.74 13.79
N ALA A 64 6.98 -5.84 13.35
CA ALA A 64 7.41 -4.71 14.14
C ALA A 64 6.23 -3.75 14.34
N VAL A 65 6.20 -3.11 15.50
CA VAL A 65 5.18 -2.12 15.84
C VAL A 65 5.20 -0.99 14.80
N ALA A 66 4.02 -0.69 14.24
CA ALA A 66 3.87 0.41 13.30
C ALA A 66 4.31 1.72 13.95
N LYS A 67 5.14 2.49 13.24
CA LYS A 67 5.63 3.76 13.76
C LYS A 67 4.60 4.87 13.53
N PRO A 68 4.47 5.84 14.45
CA PRO A 68 3.54 6.94 14.25
C PRO A 68 3.82 7.75 12.98
N ALA A 69 2.76 8.28 12.37
CA ALA A 69 2.88 9.22 11.29
C ALA A 69 3.52 10.54 11.75
N LYS A 70 4.43 11.07 10.94
CA LYS A 70 4.99 12.41 11.10
C LYS A 70 4.02 13.41 10.45
N LEU A 71 3.04 13.85 11.22
CA LEU A 71 2.08 14.86 10.76
C LEU A 71 2.69 16.25 10.94
N ALA A 72 2.97 16.93 9.84
CA ALA A 72 3.44 18.31 9.82
C ALA A 72 2.70 19.07 8.70
N GLN A 73 1.41 19.30 8.94
CA GLN A 73 0.54 20.07 8.04
C GLN A 73 1.14 21.45 7.72
N ASN A 74 0.89 21.93 6.51
CA ASN A 74 1.44 23.16 5.95
C ASN A 74 2.99 23.17 5.86
N ALA A 75 3.62 22.00 5.75
CA ALA A 75 5.04 21.88 5.42
C ALA A 75 5.31 21.98 3.91
N CYS A 76 4.35 21.55 3.10
CA CYS A 76 4.39 21.55 1.64
C CYS A 76 3.12 22.17 1.07
N SER A 77 3.27 22.92 -0.02
CA SER A 77 2.19 23.19 -0.97
C SER A 77 1.92 21.97 -1.86
N ALA A 78 0.76 21.95 -2.53
CA ALA A 78 0.44 20.89 -3.48
C ALA A 78 1.47 20.80 -4.64
N ALA A 79 1.98 21.95 -5.09
CA ALA A 79 3.00 22.01 -6.14
C ALA A 79 4.33 21.42 -5.67
N GLU A 80 4.75 21.67 -4.42
CA GLU A 80 5.95 21.07 -3.85
C GLU A 80 5.82 19.56 -3.69
N LEU A 81 4.63 19.05 -3.32
CA LEU A 81 4.43 17.61 -3.23
C LEU A 81 4.61 16.93 -4.59
N SER A 82 3.96 17.42 -5.65
CA SER A 82 4.17 16.87 -7.01
C SER A 82 5.62 17.04 -7.46
N GLY A 83 6.20 18.21 -7.23
CA GLY A 83 7.59 18.50 -7.59
C GLY A 83 8.59 17.56 -6.91
N PHE A 84 8.35 17.22 -5.63
CA PHE A 84 9.17 16.24 -4.92
C PHE A 84 9.11 14.86 -5.58
N PHE A 85 7.92 14.39 -5.95
CA PHE A 85 7.79 13.10 -6.64
C PHE A 85 8.55 13.11 -7.97
N ASP A 86 8.35 14.15 -8.78
CA ASP A 86 8.94 14.25 -10.10
C ASP A 86 10.47 14.40 -10.04
N ALA A 87 11.00 15.08 -9.02
CA ALA A 87 12.43 15.27 -8.84
C ALA A 87 13.14 14.09 -8.16
N CYS A 88 12.49 13.43 -7.20
CA CYS A 88 13.16 12.49 -6.27
C CYS A 88 12.66 11.05 -6.32
N LEU A 89 11.49 10.77 -6.91
CA LEU A 89 10.85 9.44 -6.83
C LEU A 89 10.50 8.85 -8.21
N ALA A 90 10.43 9.67 -9.25
CA ALA A 90 10.06 9.23 -10.58
C ALA A 90 11.22 8.50 -11.29
N GLY A 91 11.01 7.23 -11.62
CA GLY A 91 11.89 6.46 -12.51
C GLY A 91 13.37 6.48 -12.12
N ALA A 92 14.25 6.60 -13.11
CA ALA A 92 15.68 6.81 -12.86
C ALA A 92 15.88 8.20 -12.24
N VAL A 93 16.12 8.23 -10.93
CA VAL A 93 16.26 9.47 -10.18
C VAL A 93 17.50 10.22 -10.64
N ASP A 94 17.29 11.41 -11.19
CA ASP A 94 18.36 12.37 -11.42
C ASP A 94 18.73 12.98 -10.05
N GLN A 95 19.77 12.41 -9.43
CA GLN A 95 20.19 12.79 -8.08
C GLN A 95 20.40 14.30 -7.94
N ARG A 96 20.95 14.95 -8.98
CA ARG A 96 21.17 16.39 -8.98
C ARG A 96 19.86 17.16 -8.92
N LYS A 97 18.85 16.77 -9.72
CA LYS A 97 17.52 17.41 -9.66
C LYS A 97 16.86 17.21 -8.31
N CYS A 98 16.98 16.02 -7.72
CA CYS A 98 16.45 15.78 -6.39
C CYS A 98 17.14 16.66 -5.33
N ASP A 99 18.48 16.74 -5.36
CA ASP A 99 19.25 17.56 -4.42
C ASP A 99 18.92 19.06 -4.58
N ASP A 100 18.84 19.56 -5.83
CA ASP A 100 18.43 20.93 -6.14
C ASP A 100 17.03 21.23 -5.60
N PHE A 101 16.07 20.32 -5.79
CA PHE A 101 14.72 20.45 -5.23
C PHE A 101 14.73 20.49 -3.71
N LYS A 102 15.47 19.58 -3.06
CA LYS A 102 15.56 19.52 -1.59
C LYS A 102 16.24 20.74 -1.00
N ALA A 103 17.23 21.30 -1.67
CA ALA A 103 17.89 22.55 -1.27
C ALA A 103 16.91 23.73 -1.33
N ALA A 104 16.07 23.80 -2.37
CA ALA A 104 15.05 24.84 -2.52
C ALA A 104 13.85 24.67 -1.57
N HIS A 105 13.47 23.42 -1.25
CA HIS A 105 12.23 23.08 -0.53
C HIS A 105 12.48 22.26 0.75
N GLY A 106 13.50 22.64 1.53
CA GLY A 106 13.99 21.85 2.67
C GLY A 106 12.94 21.49 3.72
N LYS A 107 12.01 22.38 4.06
CA LYS A 107 10.90 22.09 5.00
C LYS A 107 9.98 21.00 4.47
N CYS A 108 9.64 21.08 3.18
CA CYS A 108 8.77 20.10 2.54
C CYS A 108 9.46 18.74 2.45
N ALA A 109 10.70 18.70 1.95
CA ALA A 109 11.50 17.47 1.85
C ALA A 109 11.67 16.78 3.21
N ALA A 110 11.96 17.55 4.28
CA ALA A 110 12.08 17.03 5.63
C ALA A 110 10.77 16.46 6.19
N CYS A 111 9.60 16.91 5.71
CA CYS A 111 8.33 16.32 6.07
C CYS A 111 8.07 15.02 5.29
N VAL A 112 8.35 15.02 3.99
CA VAL A 112 8.01 13.93 3.08
C VAL A 112 8.86 12.69 3.33
N GLU A 113 10.17 12.84 3.45
CA GLU A 113 11.09 11.71 3.59
C GLU A 113 11.27 11.25 5.03
N SER A 114 11.32 9.93 5.20
CA SER A 114 11.77 9.27 6.41
C SER A 114 12.46 7.95 6.07
N THR A 115 13.04 7.32 7.08
CA THR A 115 13.72 6.04 7.02
C THR A 115 13.06 5.04 7.98
N GLU A 116 13.43 3.77 7.86
CA GLU A 116 12.98 2.74 8.81
C GLU A 116 13.47 2.98 10.24
N ALA A 117 14.50 3.81 10.44
CA ALA A 117 15.07 4.10 11.75
C ALA A 117 14.32 5.24 12.47
N ASP A 118 13.69 6.16 11.73
CA ASP A 118 13.04 7.34 12.32
C ASP A 118 11.90 6.95 13.27
N ALA A 119 11.77 7.65 14.40
CA ALA A 119 10.74 7.39 15.40
C ALA A 119 9.32 7.69 14.90
N GLN A 120 9.20 8.65 13.97
CA GLN A 120 7.98 8.96 13.24
C GLN A 120 8.28 8.88 11.74
N GLN A 121 7.36 8.33 10.97
CA GLN A 121 7.53 8.11 9.54
C GLN A 121 6.73 9.12 8.73
N GLY A 122 7.36 9.70 7.71
CA GLY A 122 6.71 10.56 6.72
C GLY A 122 5.85 9.76 5.74
N PRO A 123 5.27 10.43 4.73
CA PRO A 123 4.52 9.77 3.66
C PRO A 123 5.39 8.87 2.78
N ILE A 124 6.71 9.12 2.73
CA ILE A 124 7.69 8.25 2.09
C ILE A 124 8.62 7.64 3.15
N VAL A 125 8.73 6.32 3.14
CA VAL A 125 9.67 5.58 3.98
C VAL A 125 10.68 4.88 3.09
N TRP A 126 11.94 5.34 3.14
CA TRP A 126 13.07 4.69 2.50
C TRP A 126 13.41 3.39 3.23
N ARG A 127 13.59 2.33 2.45
CA ARG A 127 13.84 0.96 2.91
C ARG A 127 15.20 0.46 2.43
N ALA A 128 15.75 -0.53 3.13
CA ALA A 128 16.98 -1.22 2.71
C ALA A 128 18.11 -0.26 2.30
N ASN A 129 18.49 0.66 3.19
CA ASN A 129 19.52 1.69 2.94
C ASN A 129 19.22 2.59 1.71
N ARG A 130 17.96 3.02 1.55
CA ARG A 130 17.47 3.82 0.41
C ARG A 130 17.51 3.10 -0.94
N ALA A 131 17.57 1.77 -0.97
CA ALA A 131 17.48 1.01 -2.22
C ALA A 131 16.12 1.17 -2.92
N TYR A 132 15.05 1.32 -2.13
CA TYR A 132 13.70 1.59 -2.59
C TYR A 132 12.94 2.38 -1.53
N PHE A 133 11.77 2.90 -1.90
CA PHE A 133 10.88 3.57 -0.97
C PHE A 133 9.53 2.87 -0.91
N THR A 134 8.73 3.21 0.10
CA THR A 134 7.33 2.79 0.23
C THR A 134 6.50 4.00 0.58
N VAL A 135 5.27 4.07 0.05
CA VAL A 135 4.29 5.06 0.50
C VAL A 135 3.70 4.59 1.83
N ASN A 136 3.68 5.46 2.83
CA ASN A 136 3.19 5.15 4.18
C ASN A 136 1.65 5.14 4.26
N ILE A 137 1.02 4.30 3.44
CA ILE A 137 -0.43 4.04 3.47
C ILE A 137 -0.89 3.63 4.89
N PRO A 138 -0.19 2.71 5.61
CA PRO A 138 -0.63 2.29 6.94
C PRO A 138 -0.62 3.43 7.96
N GLY A 139 0.43 4.25 7.96
CA GLY A 139 0.51 5.45 8.80
C GLY A 139 -0.56 6.48 8.44
N CYS A 140 -0.88 6.63 7.14
CA CYS A 140 -1.99 7.48 6.70
C CYS A 140 -3.32 7.00 7.28
N ILE A 141 -3.61 5.70 7.14
CA ILE A 141 -4.85 5.09 7.64
C ILE A 141 -4.97 5.31 9.15
N ALA A 142 -3.93 4.99 9.91
CA ALA A 142 -3.92 5.15 11.37
C ALA A 142 -4.15 6.61 11.79
N ALA A 143 -3.48 7.55 11.11
CA ALA A 143 -3.62 8.98 11.38
C ALA A 143 -5.02 9.52 11.05
N VAL A 144 -5.55 9.22 9.86
CA VAL A 144 -6.86 9.72 9.39
C VAL A 144 -8.01 9.07 10.16
N ALA A 145 -7.91 7.78 10.47
CA ALA A 145 -8.90 7.09 11.29
C ALA A 145 -8.78 7.41 12.79
N ASN A 146 -7.70 8.10 13.20
CA ASN A 146 -7.35 8.33 14.60
C ASN A 146 -7.31 7.02 15.42
N ASP A 147 -6.75 5.97 14.82
CA ASP A 147 -6.66 4.64 15.39
C ASP A 147 -5.21 4.13 15.32
N MET A 148 -4.49 4.40 16.41
CA MET A 148 -3.09 4.00 16.58
C MET A 148 -2.97 2.69 17.38
N ALA A 149 -4.09 1.99 17.62
CA ALA A 149 -4.06 0.75 18.39
C ALA A 149 -3.31 -0.35 17.63
N PRO A 150 -2.60 -1.26 18.33
CA PRO A 150 -1.98 -2.43 17.71
C PRO A 150 -2.97 -3.38 17.01
N THR A 151 -4.26 -3.23 17.27
CA THR A 151 -5.33 -3.99 16.61
C THR A 151 -6.06 -3.17 15.54
N GLY A 152 -5.66 -1.91 15.35
CA GLY A 152 -6.29 -1.00 14.41
C GLY A 152 -5.94 -1.33 12.96
N CYS A 153 -6.76 -0.83 12.02
CA CYS A 153 -6.58 -1.14 10.60
C CYS A 153 -5.19 -0.74 10.07
N GLY A 154 -4.69 0.45 10.44
CA GLY A 154 -3.36 0.88 10.02
C GLY A 154 -2.26 -0.07 10.49
N TYR A 155 -2.35 -0.60 11.70
CA TYR A 155 -1.37 -1.57 12.20
C TYR A 155 -1.46 -2.90 11.45
N ALA A 156 -2.66 -3.46 11.29
CA ALA A 156 -2.86 -4.73 10.61
C ALA A 156 -2.41 -4.65 9.13
N TYR A 157 -2.62 -3.50 8.48
CA TYR A 157 -2.12 -3.22 7.14
C TYR A 157 -0.58 -3.24 7.10
N GLU A 158 0.09 -2.54 8.02
CA GLU A 158 1.56 -2.55 8.08
C GLU A 158 2.11 -3.95 8.36
N ALA A 159 1.45 -4.74 9.22
CA ALA A 159 1.84 -6.11 9.51
C ALA A 159 1.81 -7.00 8.26
N ALA A 160 0.75 -6.89 7.45
CA ALA A 160 0.66 -7.60 6.17
C ALA A 160 1.77 -7.21 5.20
N LEU A 161 2.04 -5.90 5.04
CA LEU A 161 3.12 -5.42 4.19
C LEU A 161 4.50 -5.89 4.69
N GLN A 162 4.76 -5.82 6.00
CA GLN A 162 6.02 -6.29 6.57
C GLN A 162 6.23 -7.79 6.33
N CYS A 163 5.17 -8.61 6.43
CA CYS A 163 5.27 -10.03 6.09
C CYS A 163 5.69 -10.22 4.63
N GLN A 164 5.01 -9.53 3.70
CA GLN A 164 5.31 -9.64 2.26
C GLN A 164 6.75 -9.20 1.97
N ARG A 165 7.21 -8.10 2.58
CA ARG A 165 8.60 -7.65 2.45
C ARG A 165 9.60 -8.64 3.03
N ALA A 166 9.30 -9.25 4.17
CA ALA A 166 10.14 -10.28 4.79
C ALA A 166 10.22 -11.55 3.91
N ALA A 167 9.10 -11.98 3.33
CA ALA A 167 9.06 -13.08 2.38
C ALA A 167 9.88 -12.78 1.12
N CYS A 168 9.96 -11.52 0.70
CA CYS A 168 10.56 -11.13 -0.58
C CYS A 168 11.91 -10.42 -0.45
N SER A 169 12.52 -10.38 0.73
CA SER A 169 13.73 -9.58 0.98
C SER A 169 14.94 -10.01 0.14
N SER A 170 14.99 -11.29 -0.25
CA SER A 170 16.00 -11.84 -1.17
C SER A 170 15.96 -11.19 -2.56
N CYS A 171 14.82 -10.61 -2.95
CA CYS A 171 14.59 -10.10 -4.30
C CYS A 171 15.07 -8.66 -4.51
N ILE A 172 15.58 -8.01 -3.45
CA ILE A 172 16.11 -6.64 -3.50
C ILE A 172 17.66 -6.59 -3.35
N GLY A 173 18.33 -7.73 -3.14
CA GLY A 173 19.79 -7.78 -2.95
C GLY A 173 20.52 -8.41 -4.13
N GLY A 174 21.15 -7.61 -5.00
CA GLY A 174 21.99 -8.17 -6.06
C GLY A 174 22.63 -7.21 -7.08
N GLY A 175 22.32 -5.90 -7.04
CA GLY A 175 22.70 -4.98 -8.12
C GLY A 175 21.73 -5.05 -9.30
N THR A 176 21.49 -3.91 -9.97
CA THR A 176 20.61 -3.66 -11.16
C THR A 176 19.29 -4.44 -11.27
N VAL A 177 18.81 -5.07 -10.20
CA VAL A 177 17.55 -5.80 -10.18
C VAL A 177 16.42 -4.80 -10.32
N SER A 178 15.56 -5.08 -11.28
CA SER A 178 14.30 -4.39 -11.45
C SER A 178 13.47 -4.52 -10.17
N PHE A 179 12.66 -3.50 -9.85
CA PHE A 179 11.72 -3.59 -8.73
C PHE A 179 10.59 -4.62 -8.99
N GLN A 180 10.36 -4.96 -10.26
CA GLN A 180 9.26 -5.81 -10.69
C GLN A 180 9.26 -7.21 -10.05
N PRO A 181 10.38 -7.99 -10.03
CA PRO A 181 10.47 -9.25 -9.30
C PRO A 181 10.08 -9.15 -7.83
N PHE A 182 10.48 -8.08 -7.15
CA PHE A 182 10.09 -7.86 -5.76
C PHE A 182 8.58 -7.63 -5.63
N SER A 183 8.01 -6.76 -6.46
CA SER A 183 6.56 -6.52 -6.48
C SER A 183 5.76 -7.81 -6.76
N ASP A 184 6.18 -8.59 -7.76
CA ASP A 184 5.50 -9.85 -8.12
C ASP A 184 5.61 -10.89 -7.00
N CYS A 185 6.75 -10.93 -6.30
CA CYS A 185 6.92 -11.74 -5.11
C CYS A 185 5.97 -11.30 -4.00
N GLN A 186 5.85 -10.00 -3.71
CA GLN A 186 4.98 -9.53 -2.63
C GLN A 186 3.51 -9.89 -2.90
N LYS A 187 3.05 -9.77 -4.16
CA LYS A 187 1.72 -10.24 -4.58
C LYS A 187 1.54 -11.73 -4.31
N SER A 188 2.54 -12.54 -4.67
CA SER A 188 2.51 -13.99 -4.47
C SER A 188 2.55 -14.36 -2.98
N ALA A 189 3.34 -13.66 -2.17
CA ALA A 189 3.46 -13.84 -0.73
C ALA A 189 2.12 -13.53 -0.03
N ALA A 190 1.42 -12.48 -0.46
CA ALA A 190 0.11 -12.09 0.08
C ALA A 190 -0.92 -13.22 -0.03
N GLY A 191 -0.91 -13.98 -1.12
CA GLY A 191 -1.80 -15.13 -1.34
C GLY A 191 -1.31 -16.45 -0.72
N SER A 192 -0.08 -16.50 -0.21
CA SER A 192 0.58 -17.72 0.25
C SER A 192 1.07 -17.59 1.69
N VAL A 193 2.38 -17.41 1.90
CA VAL A 193 3.04 -17.43 3.21
C VAL A 193 2.57 -16.30 4.13
N CYS A 194 2.04 -15.20 3.58
CA CYS A 194 1.50 -14.06 4.33
C CYS A 194 -0.03 -14.01 4.39
N LYS A 195 -0.72 -15.08 3.96
CA LYS A 195 -2.19 -15.12 3.90
C LYS A 195 -2.87 -14.82 5.24
N SER A 196 -2.29 -15.28 6.34
CA SER A 196 -2.83 -15.02 7.70
C SER A 196 -2.82 -13.52 8.04
N ALA A 197 -1.70 -12.85 7.81
CA ALA A 197 -1.56 -11.41 8.05
C ALA A 197 -2.50 -10.59 7.15
N VAL A 198 -2.66 -10.99 5.89
CA VAL A 198 -3.64 -10.36 4.97
C VAL A 198 -5.08 -10.58 5.44
N SER A 199 -5.40 -11.77 5.96
CA SER A 199 -6.73 -12.03 6.52
C SER A 199 -7.01 -11.17 7.76
N GLU A 200 -6.00 -10.95 8.61
CA GLU A 200 -6.10 -10.10 9.80
C GLU A 200 -6.27 -8.63 9.40
N GLN A 201 -5.52 -8.16 8.39
CA GLN A 201 -5.73 -6.85 7.77
C GLN A 201 -7.17 -6.68 7.27
N LEU A 202 -7.70 -7.65 6.50
CA LEU A 202 -9.08 -7.58 5.99
C LEU A 202 -10.10 -7.56 7.14
N SER A 203 -9.84 -8.30 8.22
CA SER A 203 -10.70 -8.31 9.40
C SER A 203 -10.69 -6.98 10.15
N ALA A 204 -9.50 -6.39 10.35
CA ALA A 204 -9.34 -5.13 11.09
C ALA A 204 -9.81 -3.92 10.29
N CYS A 205 -9.56 -3.92 8.98
CA CYS A 205 -9.94 -2.83 8.09
C CYS A 205 -11.38 -2.94 7.59
N GLY A 206 -11.94 -4.15 7.56
CA GLY A 206 -13.19 -4.40 6.83
C GLY A 206 -13.08 -3.99 5.35
N ASN A 207 -14.23 -3.67 4.76
CA ASN A 207 -14.28 -3.10 3.41
C ASN A 207 -14.08 -1.59 3.47
N ILE A 208 -12.88 -1.11 3.82
CA ILE A 208 -12.57 0.31 3.72
C ILE A 208 -12.80 0.78 2.27
N LYS A 209 -13.80 1.64 2.10
CA LYS A 209 -14.13 2.31 0.85
C LYS A 209 -13.62 3.74 0.91
N VAL A 210 -13.35 4.33 -0.26
CA VAL A 210 -13.11 5.77 -0.37
C VAL A 210 -14.26 6.52 0.32
N GLY A 211 -13.94 7.52 1.16
CA GLY A 211 -14.89 8.24 2.01
C GLY A 211 -15.16 7.61 3.40
N ALA A 212 -14.67 6.40 3.69
CA ALA A 212 -14.61 5.89 5.05
C ALA A 212 -13.35 6.40 5.77
N PRO A 213 -13.30 6.42 7.12
CA PRO A 213 -12.08 6.73 7.86
C PRO A 213 -10.90 5.87 7.36
N GLY A 214 -9.82 6.52 6.90
CA GLY A 214 -8.65 5.87 6.31
C GLY A 214 -8.81 5.41 4.85
N GLY A 215 -10.03 5.38 4.29
CA GLY A 215 -10.25 5.02 2.88
C GLY A 215 -9.68 6.02 1.89
N ASP A 216 -9.60 7.28 2.28
CA ASP A 216 -8.97 8.35 1.50
C ASP A 216 -7.45 8.26 1.48
N CYS A 217 -6.85 7.28 2.15
CA CYS A 217 -5.42 6.97 2.07
C CYS A 217 -5.10 5.88 1.04
N LEU A 218 -6.12 5.23 0.49
CA LEU A 218 -5.94 4.22 -0.54
C LEU A 218 -5.89 4.89 -1.92
N PRO A 219 -4.98 4.44 -2.82
CA PRO A 219 -5.02 4.91 -4.19
C PRO A 219 -6.37 4.57 -4.85
N PRO A 220 -6.80 5.35 -5.86
CA PRO A 220 -7.98 5.05 -6.64
C PRO A 220 -7.93 3.62 -7.18
N SER A 221 -9.06 2.92 -7.16
CA SER A 221 -9.15 1.56 -7.71
C SER A 221 -8.66 1.53 -9.16
N GLY A 222 -7.75 0.61 -9.48
CA GLY A 222 -7.16 0.47 -10.81
C GLY A 222 -5.95 1.37 -11.08
N SER A 223 -5.58 2.26 -10.16
CA SER A 223 -4.28 2.94 -10.27
C SER A 223 -3.16 2.07 -9.69
N SER A 224 -2.21 1.73 -10.56
CA SER A 224 -0.92 1.14 -10.18
C SER A 224 0.21 2.18 -10.18
N ALA A 225 -0.09 3.44 -10.49
CA ALA A 225 0.92 4.48 -10.59
C ALA A 225 1.43 4.87 -9.18
N PRO A 226 2.73 4.74 -8.89
CA PRO A 226 3.26 5.14 -7.57
C PRO A 226 3.00 6.61 -7.25
N LYS A 227 2.91 7.46 -8.27
CA LYS A 227 2.58 8.89 -8.14
C LYS A 227 1.20 9.10 -7.53
N ASP A 228 0.21 8.31 -7.92
CA ASP A 228 -1.16 8.49 -7.44
C ASP A 228 -1.27 8.12 -5.97
N ALA A 229 -0.68 6.99 -5.56
CA ALA A 229 -0.64 6.61 -4.14
C ALA A 229 0.10 7.65 -3.30
N TYR A 230 1.23 8.17 -3.80
CA TYR A 230 1.95 9.24 -3.13
C TYR A 230 1.12 10.52 -3.02
N LEU A 231 0.48 10.98 -4.10
CA LEU A 231 -0.31 12.22 -4.09
C LEU A 231 -1.61 12.11 -3.28
N VAL A 232 -2.09 10.90 -3.03
CA VAL A 232 -3.18 10.65 -2.08
C VAL A 232 -2.69 10.77 -0.63
N VAL A 233 -1.55 10.16 -0.31
CA VAL A 233 -1.04 10.05 1.07
C VAL A 233 -0.30 11.31 1.52
N ALA A 234 0.59 11.87 0.70
CA ALA A 234 1.49 12.95 1.10
C ALA A 234 0.79 14.22 1.60
N PRO A 235 -0.32 14.68 1.01
CA PRO A 235 -1.07 15.81 1.55
C PRO A 235 -1.59 15.57 2.98
N LYS A 236 -1.95 14.33 3.33
CA LYS A 236 -2.42 13.99 4.69
C LYS A 236 -1.33 14.08 5.75
N PHE A 237 -0.06 14.08 5.35
CA PHE A 237 1.08 14.25 6.25
C PHE A 237 1.60 15.69 6.26
N CYS A 238 1.78 16.25 5.06
CA CYS A 238 2.61 17.43 4.84
C CYS A 238 1.90 18.57 4.10
N GLY A 239 0.74 18.30 3.52
CA GLY A 239 0.04 19.25 2.64
C GLY A 239 -0.65 20.39 3.39
N PRO A 240 -1.38 21.24 2.67
CA PRO A 240 -2.24 22.26 3.28
C PRO A 240 -3.31 21.61 4.17
N GLY A 241 -3.51 22.17 5.36
CA GLY A 241 -4.51 21.71 6.34
C GLY A 241 -5.94 22.16 6.03
#